data_AF-A0A374NC94-F1
#
_entry.id   AF-A0A374NC94-F1
#
_cell.length_a   1.000
_cell.length_b   1.000
_cell.length_c   1.000
_cell.angle_alpha   90.00
_cell.angle_beta   90.00
_cell.angle_gamma   90.00
#
_symmetry.space_group_name_H-M   'P 1'
#
loop_
_entity.id
_entity.type
_entity.pdbx_description
1 polymer ?
#
loop_
_entity_poly.entity_id
_entity_poly.type
_entity_poly.pdbx_seq_one_letter_code
_entity_poly.pdbx_strand_id
1 'polypeptide(L)'
;MYRARTHVNQKACICMYEDTMHMQYHDIIVFDTETSGVKPSKDYIVQLSARKFKNEGGELILKDKRNIYIRPPFFLDKKNIDIHGITNEFLQDKQTEEDAFSEIQEFFGENALLVGYNVDFDIDMLRGMYKRQKTELKFWYKLDVLEMARDILYGKEIEDYSLSTLIRHLGLDSGITFHQADDDVLATWRLMEYCYNEYKELRKTQPSSLEHVYINSIYFWKGYNKFQQGVYLNTSLGKMYYSTFQKAWFSSNINLERVDIDAIEREVLIRMGIDSNKELGKMTARKFENIKKGKQFV
;
A
#
# COMPACT_ATOMS: atom_id res chain seq x y z
N MET A 1 -12.02 5.20 20.98
CA MET A 1 -10.79 5.80 20.44
C MET A 1 -11.06 6.08 18.98
N TYR A 2 -10.91 7.32 18.54
CA TYR A 2 -11.07 7.73 17.15
C TYR A 2 -9.76 7.48 16.39
N ARG A 3 -9.88 7.14 15.10
CA ARG A 3 -8.76 6.89 14.19
C ARG A 3 -8.95 7.69 12.91
N ALA A 4 -7.92 8.41 12.46
CA ALA A 4 -7.89 8.91 11.10
C ALA A 4 -7.45 7.79 10.16
N ARG A 5 -8.11 7.72 9.00
CA ARG A 5 -7.80 6.74 7.96
C ARG A 5 -6.52 7.13 7.24
N THR A 6 -5.94 6.23 6.46
CA THR A 6 -4.81 6.57 5.57
C THR A 6 -5.32 7.47 4.44
N HIS A 7 -5.27 8.78 4.67
CA HIS A 7 -5.76 9.80 3.73
C HIS A 7 -5.09 9.69 2.37
N VAL A 8 -3.82 9.26 2.34
CA VAL A 8 -3.05 9.08 1.12
C VAL A 8 -3.65 7.99 0.20
N ASN A 9 -3.89 6.78 0.72
CA ASN A 9 -4.51 5.72 -0.10
C ASN A 9 -5.95 6.06 -0.44
N GLN A 10 -6.70 6.63 0.50
CA GLN A 10 -8.06 7.08 0.23
C GLN A 10 -8.08 8.10 -0.92
N LYS A 11 -7.21 9.12 -0.90
CA LYS A 11 -7.16 10.14 -1.95
C LYS A 11 -6.69 9.58 -3.27
N ALA A 12 -5.55 8.89 -3.28
CA ALA A 12 -5.03 8.29 -4.50
C ALA A 12 -6.08 7.36 -5.11
N CYS A 13 -6.79 6.58 -4.29
CA CYS A 13 -7.90 5.73 -4.73
C CYS A 13 -9.10 6.52 -5.24
N ILE A 14 -9.59 7.52 -4.52
CA ILE A 14 -10.78 8.28 -4.94
C ILE A 14 -10.50 9.11 -6.21
N CYS A 15 -9.30 9.69 -6.33
CA CYS A 15 -8.85 10.34 -7.56
C CYS A 15 -8.90 9.39 -8.77
N MET A 16 -8.78 8.06 -8.58
CA MET A 16 -8.90 7.10 -9.69
C MET A 16 -10.29 7.05 -10.33
N TYR A 17 -11.33 7.42 -9.59
CA TYR A 17 -12.69 7.20 -10.04
C TYR A 17 -13.50 8.48 -10.20
N GLU A 18 -13.12 9.56 -9.51
CA GLU A 18 -13.84 10.84 -9.61
C GLU A 18 -13.24 11.79 -10.66
N ASP A 19 -11.93 11.75 -10.92
CA ASP A 19 -11.28 12.62 -11.90
C ASP A 19 -11.19 11.95 -13.28
N THR A 20 -12.30 11.98 -14.01
CA THR A 20 -12.38 11.47 -15.40
C THR A 20 -11.39 12.14 -16.36
N MET A 21 -10.88 13.34 -16.06
CA MET A 21 -9.90 14.02 -16.93
C MET A 21 -8.44 13.55 -16.72
N HIS A 22 -8.06 13.11 -15.51
CA HIS A 22 -6.69 12.64 -15.24
C HIS A 22 -6.53 11.13 -15.45
N MET A 23 -7.60 10.37 -15.27
CA MET A 23 -7.62 8.91 -15.40
C MET A 23 -7.73 8.38 -16.82
N GLN A 24 -8.08 9.22 -17.81
CA GLN A 24 -8.06 8.82 -19.22
C GLN A 24 -6.65 8.38 -19.69
N TYR A 25 -5.61 8.69 -18.91
CA TYR A 25 -4.21 8.52 -19.29
C TYR A 25 -3.40 7.53 -18.43
N HIS A 26 -3.97 6.93 -17.38
CA HIS A 26 -3.21 6.05 -16.46
C HIS A 26 -3.83 4.65 -16.40
N ASP A 27 -3.04 3.62 -16.74
CA ASP A 27 -3.40 2.22 -16.54
C ASP A 27 -3.43 1.89 -15.03
N ILE A 28 -4.35 1.04 -14.60
CA ILE A 28 -4.34 0.46 -13.25
C ILE A 28 -3.85 -0.97 -13.36
N ILE A 29 -2.78 -1.29 -12.65
CA ILE A 29 -2.17 -2.62 -12.69
C ILE A 29 -2.23 -3.22 -11.29
N VAL A 30 -3.10 -4.22 -11.13
CA VAL A 30 -3.11 -5.06 -9.93
C VAL A 30 -2.17 -6.21 -10.18
N PHE A 31 -1.20 -6.44 -9.30
CA PHE A 31 -0.20 -7.48 -9.51
C PHE A 31 0.29 -8.07 -8.19
N ASP A 32 0.87 -9.26 -8.32
CA ASP A 32 1.46 -10.05 -7.25
C ASP A 32 2.68 -10.80 -7.81
N THR A 33 3.69 -11.03 -6.96
CA THR A 33 4.92 -11.71 -7.33
C THR A 33 5.25 -12.88 -6.42
N GLU A 34 5.57 -14.03 -7.03
CA GLU A 34 6.29 -15.10 -6.34
C GLU A 34 7.77 -14.99 -6.64
N THR A 35 8.60 -15.27 -5.63
CA THR A 35 10.03 -14.92 -5.68
C THR A 35 10.91 -16.02 -5.12
N SER A 36 12.16 -16.05 -5.58
CA SER A 36 13.19 -16.94 -5.05
C SER A 36 13.73 -16.54 -3.68
N GLY A 37 13.12 -15.56 -3.01
CA GLY A 37 13.60 -14.97 -1.76
C GLY A 37 13.25 -13.48 -1.64
N VAL A 38 13.69 -12.85 -0.55
CA VAL A 38 13.21 -11.53 -0.13
C VAL A 38 14.14 -10.35 -0.43
N LYS A 39 15.30 -10.59 -1.08
CA LYS A 39 16.31 -9.56 -1.32
C LYS A 39 16.38 -9.20 -2.80
N PRO A 40 15.83 -8.04 -3.23
CA PRO A 40 15.83 -7.63 -4.64
C PRO A 40 17.22 -7.56 -5.30
N SER A 41 18.29 -7.42 -4.51
CA SER A 41 19.66 -7.37 -5.02
C SER A 41 20.21 -8.71 -5.51
N LYS A 42 19.60 -9.83 -5.11
CA LYS A 42 20.11 -11.19 -5.42
C LYS A 42 19.02 -12.20 -5.78
N ASP A 43 17.79 -11.98 -5.32
CA ASP A 43 16.66 -12.86 -5.55
C ASP A 43 15.87 -12.38 -6.78
N TYR A 44 15.15 -13.32 -7.40
CA TYR A 44 14.48 -13.15 -8.69
C TYR A 44 12.97 -13.37 -8.54
N ILE A 45 12.20 -12.67 -9.36
CA ILE A 45 10.78 -12.99 -9.55
C ILE A 45 10.73 -14.29 -10.34
N VAL A 46 9.93 -15.25 -9.88
CA VAL A 46 9.72 -16.55 -10.55
C VAL A 46 8.31 -16.70 -11.13
N GLN A 47 7.36 -15.91 -10.62
CA GLN A 47 6.06 -15.70 -11.23
C GLN A 47 5.64 -14.25 -11.04
N LEU A 48 5.12 -13.63 -12.11
CA LEU A 48 4.42 -12.36 -12.05
C LEU A 48 3.00 -12.57 -12.56
N SER A 49 2.02 -12.35 -11.69
CA SER A 49 0.61 -12.29 -12.09
C SER A 49 0.14 -10.86 -12.08
N ALA A 50 -0.55 -10.43 -13.13
CA ALA A 50 -1.02 -9.05 -13.23
C ALA A 50 -2.31 -8.92 -14.05
N ARG A 51 -3.14 -7.96 -13.66
CA ARG A 51 -4.36 -7.55 -14.35
C ARG A 51 -4.33 -6.05 -14.60
N LYS A 52 -4.47 -5.67 -15.87
CA LYS A 52 -4.49 -4.28 -16.32
C LYS A 52 -5.92 -3.84 -16.57
N PHE A 53 -6.31 -2.74 -15.94
CA PHE A 53 -7.61 -2.10 -16.07
C PHE A 53 -7.45 -0.68 -16.61
N LYS A 54 -8.44 -0.24 -17.39
CA LYS A 54 -8.58 1.15 -17.84
C LYS A 54 -9.93 1.71 -17.43
N ASN A 55 -9.96 2.99 -17.07
CA ASN A 55 -11.21 3.71 -16.84
C ASN A 55 -11.82 4.10 -18.18
N GLU A 56 -12.99 3.53 -18.49
CA GLU A 56 -13.79 3.85 -19.67
C GLU A 56 -15.18 4.28 -19.22
N GLY A 57 -15.48 5.58 -19.33
CA GLY A 57 -16.80 6.10 -18.97
C GLY A 57 -17.14 6.00 -17.48
N GLY A 58 -16.14 5.93 -16.59
CA GLY A 58 -16.34 5.77 -15.15
C GLY A 58 -16.36 4.31 -14.67
N GLU A 59 -16.20 3.35 -15.59
CA GLU A 59 -16.09 1.93 -15.27
C GLU A 59 -14.66 1.44 -15.50
N LEU A 60 -14.17 0.55 -14.62
CA LEU A 60 -12.86 -0.05 -14.78
C LEU A 60 -12.96 -1.33 -15.59
N ILE A 61 -12.52 -1.25 -16.84
CA ILE A 61 -12.59 -2.36 -17.79
C ILE A 61 -11.25 -3.09 -17.81
N LEU A 62 -11.28 -4.40 -17.55
CA LEU A 62 -10.13 -5.27 -17.73
C LEU A 62 -9.70 -5.25 -19.20
N LYS A 63 -8.46 -4.84 -19.45
CA LYS A 63 -7.88 -4.80 -20.80
C LYS A 63 -6.92 -5.94 -21.06
N ASP A 64 -6.21 -6.37 -20.02
CA ASP A 64 -5.22 -7.41 -20.21
C ASP A 64 -4.94 -8.19 -18.92
N LYS A 65 -4.49 -9.43 -19.07
CA LYS A 65 -4.06 -10.33 -17.99
C LYS A 65 -2.74 -10.98 -18.37
N ARG A 66 -1.84 -11.08 -17.40
CA ARG A 66 -0.55 -11.76 -17.55
C ARG A 66 -0.31 -12.68 -16.36
N ASN A 67 0.21 -13.86 -16.67
CA ASN A 67 0.74 -14.80 -15.69
C ASN A 67 2.05 -15.34 -16.28
N ILE A 68 3.14 -14.71 -15.88
CA ILE A 68 4.46 -14.84 -16.48
C ILE A 68 5.33 -15.63 -15.51
N TYR A 69 5.71 -16.85 -15.90
CA TYR A 69 6.69 -17.65 -15.15
C TYR A 69 8.10 -17.38 -15.70
N ILE A 70 9.05 -17.19 -14.78
CA ILE A 70 10.40 -16.76 -15.10
C ILE A 70 11.38 -17.74 -14.46
N ARG A 71 12.29 -18.30 -15.28
CA ARG A 71 13.34 -19.18 -14.80
C ARG A 71 14.50 -18.36 -14.23
N PRO A 72 14.81 -18.46 -12.92
CA PRO A 72 15.97 -17.80 -12.34
C PRO A 72 17.29 -18.45 -12.83
N PRO A 73 18.44 -17.76 -12.71
CA PRO A 73 19.75 -18.29 -13.14
C PRO A 73 20.31 -19.38 -12.20
N PHE A 74 19.51 -19.87 -11.26
CA PHE A 74 19.88 -20.88 -10.26
C PHE A 74 18.65 -21.73 -9.87
N PHE A 75 18.88 -22.85 -9.21
CA PHE A 75 17.80 -23.67 -8.66
C PHE A 75 17.22 -23.04 -7.38
N LEU A 76 15.90 -23.04 -7.26
CA LEU A 76 15.18 -22.70 -6.04
C LEU A 76 15.51 -23.70 -4.94
N ASP A 77 15.69 -23.18 -3.73
CA ASP A 77 15.78 -24.02 -2.54
C ASP A 77 14.40 -24.61 -2.20
N LYS A 78 14.41 -25.69 -1.40
CA LYS A 78 13.18 -26.35 -0.98
C LYS A 78 12.22 -25.41 -0.24
N LYS A 79 12.76 -24.48 0.53
CA LYS A 79 11.95 -23.55 1.33
C LYS A 79 11.09 -22.65 0.44
N ASN A 80 11.65 -22.11 -0.64
CA ASN A 80 10.91 -21.30 -1.60
C ASN A 80 9.83 -22.14 -2.30
N ILE A 81 10.20 -23.35 -2.76
CA ILE A 81 9.26 -24.28 -3.39
C ILE A 81 8.10 -24.62 -2.44
N ASP A 82 8.36 -24.85 -1.16
CA ASP A 82 7.34 -25.15 -0.14
C ASP A 82 6.39 -23.96 0.12
N ILE A 83 6.78 -22.72 -0.20
CA ILE A 83 5.94 -21.52 -0.02
C ILE A 83 4.93 -21.37 -1.16
N HIS A 84 5.39 -21.36 -2.40
CA HIS A 84 4.57 -21.01 -3.57
C HIS A 84 4.28 -22.21 -4.50
N GLY A 85 4.88 -23.38 -4.25
CA GLY A 85 4.62 -24.62 -4.99
C GLY A 85 5.24 -24.70 -6.39
N ILE A 86 6.02 -23.70 -6.82
CA ILE A 86 6.64 -23.66 -8.14
C ILE A 86 7.96 -24.40 -8.09
N THR A 87 8.08 -25.50 -8.84
CA THR A 87 9.25 -26.37 -8.79
C THR A 87 10.32 -25.99 -9.82
N ASN A 88 11.56 -26.44 -9.58
CA ASN A 88 12.66 -26.26 -10.52
C ASN A 88 12.39 -26.95 -11.86
N GLU A 89 11.74 -28.10 -11.84
CA GLU A 89 11.34 -28.85 -13.03
C GLU A 89 10.31 -28.07 -13.85
N PHE A 90 9.34 -27.44 -13.18
CA PHE A 90 8.33 -26.62 -13.86
C PHE A 90 8.91 -25.36 -14.50
N LEU A 91 9.94 -24.77 -13.89
CA LEU A 91 10.60 -23.58 -14.42
C LEU A 91 11.60 -23.87 -15.53
N GLN A 92 12.01 -25.11 -15.74
CA GLN A 92 13.14 -25.47 -16.60
C GLN A 92 12.97 -25.02 -18.06
N ASP A 93 11.75 -25.06 -18.58
CA ASP A 93 11.35 -24.66 -19.94
C ASP A 93 10.80 -23.22 -20.03
N LYS A 94 10.75 -22.49 -18.92
CA LYS A 94 10.26 -21.11 -18.87
C LYS A 94 11.34 -20.12 -19.31
N GLN A 95 10.88 -18.96 -19.77
CA GLN A 95 11.73 -17.87 -20.24
C GLN A 95 12.66 -17.35 -19.13
N THR A 96 13.82 -16.81 -19.51
CA THR A 96 14.70 -16.14 -18.53
C THR A 96 14.15 -14.77 -18.15
N GLU A 97 14.73 -14.15 -17.13
CA GLU A 97 14.36 -12.78 -16.78
C GLU A 97 14.63 -11.80 -17.92
N GLU A 98 15.73 -11.97 -18.66
CA GLU A 98 16.07 -11.12 -19.80
C GLU A 98 15.01 -11.18 -20.91
N ASP A 99 14.50 -12.38 -21.20
CA ASP A 99 13.46 -12.59 -22.21
C ASP A 99 12.10 -12.02 -21.75
N ALA A 100 11.73 -12.25 -20.49
CA ALA A 100 10.47 -11.78 -19.92
C ALA A 100 10.42 -10.26 -19.73
N PHE A 101 11.57 -9.62 -19.57
CA PHE A 101 11.64 -8.22 -19.16
C PHE A 101 10.93 -7.27 -20.14
N SER A 102 11.09 -7.49 -21.45
CA SER A 102 10.49 -6.61 -22.46
C SER A 102 8.97 -6.64 -22.39
N GLU A 103 8.39 -7.83 -22.22
CA GLU A 103 6.94 -8.02 -22.05
C GLU A 103 6.44 -7.35 -20.76
N ILE A 104 7.15 -7.54 -19.65
CA ILE A 104 6.80 -6.95 -18.35
C ILE A 104 6.89 -5.42 -18.43
N GLN A 105 7.96 -4.89 -19.03
CA GLN A 105 8.14 -3.44 -19.15
C GLN A 105 7.05 -2.80 -19.99
N GLU A 106 6.66 -3.41 -21.11
CA GLU A 106 5.55 -2.95 -21.94
C GLU A 106 4.22 -3.03 -21.18
N PHE A 107 3.99 -4.11 -20.44
CA PHE A 107 2.77 -4.28 -19.65
C PHE A 107 2.66 -3.21 -18.55
N PHE A 108 3.74 -2.90 -17.84
CA PHE A 108 3.71 -1.92 -16.75
C PHE A 108 3.70 -0.46 -17.22
N GLY A 109 4.36 -0.16 -18.35
CA GLY A 109 4.54 1.20 -18.83
C GLY A 109 5.32 2.08 -17.83
N GLU A 110 5.20 3.41 -17.96
CA GLU A 110 5.92 4.36 -17.09
C GLU A 110 5.01 5.14 -16.12
N ASN A 111 3.70 5.12 -16.34
CA ASN A 111 2.73 5.97 -15.62
C ASN A 111 1.56 5.16 -15.03
N ALA A 112 1.67 3.85 -14.88
CA ALA A 112 0.59 3.09 -14.26
C ALA A 112 0.39 3.44 -12.77
N LEU A 113 -0.82 3.22 -12.27
CA LEU A 113 -1.09 3.04 -10.85
C LEU A 113 -0.84 1.57 -10.49
N LEU A 114 0.11 1.34 -9.58
CA LEU A 114 0.45 -0.01 -9.13
C LEU A 114 -0.37 -0.37 -7.89
N VAL A 115 -1.11 -1.47 -7.95
CA VAL A 115 -2.00 -1.92 -6.89
C VAL A 115 -1.58 -3.32 -6.47
N GLY A 116 -1.49 -3.57 -5.17
CA GLY A 116 -1.19 -4.90 -4.64
C GLY A 116 -1.55 -5.01 -3.17
N TYR A 117 -1.40 -6.20 -2.60
CA TYR A 117 -1.64 -6.44 -1.19
C TYR A 117 -0.30 -6.48 -0.45
N ASN A 118 -0.02 -5.50 0.42
CA ASN A 118 1.32 -5.32 0.99
C ASN A 118 2.40 -5.08 -0.10
N VAL A 119 2.02 -4.28 -1.10
CA VAL A 119 2.68 -4.13 -2.42
C VAL A 119 4.11 -3.58 -2.41
N ASP A 120 4.60 -3.07 -1.28
CA ASP A 120 6.00 -2.60 -1.19
C ASP A 120 7.00 -3.71 -1.52
N PHE A 121 6.70 -4.95 -1.11
CA PHE A 121 7.55 -6.10 -1.39
C PHE A 121 7.65 -6.37 -2.90
N ASP A 122 6.51 -6.48 -3.57
CA ASP A 122 6.42 -6.76 -5.00
C ASP A 122 7.06 -5.65 -5.84
N ILE A 123 6.83 -4.39 -5.48
CA ILE A 123 7.48 -3.24 -6.13
C ILE A 123 9.00 -3.30 -5.96
N ASP A 124 9.49 -3.64 -4.76
CA ASP A 124 10.93 -3.72 -4.52
C ASP A 124 11.57 -4.86 -5.32
N MET A 125 10.88 -5.99 -5.48
CA MET A 125 11.32 -7.09 -6.34
C MET A 125 11.32 -6.71 -7.83
N LEU A 126 10.28 -6.02 -8.29
CA LEU A 126 10.21 -5.48 -9.65
C LEU A 126 11.31 -4.45 -9.93
N ARG A 127 11.60 -3.56 -8.96
CA ARG A 127 12.77 -2.66 -9.03
C ARG A 127 14.09 -3.42 -9.13
N GLY A 128 14.21 -4.56 -8.44
CA GLY A 128 15.37 -5.45 -8.55
C GLY A 128 15.59 -5.93 -9.98
N MET A 129 14.52 -6.40 -10.64
CA MET A 129 14.53 -6.80 -12.05
C MET A 129 14.92 -5.63 -12.97
N TYR A 130 14.25 -4.48 -12.88
CA TYR A 130 14.58 -3.29 -13.69
C TYR A 130 16.04 -2.86 -13.51
N LYS A 131 16.55 -2.88 -12.27
CA LYS A 131 17.94 -2.54 -11.97
C LYS A 131 18.94 -3.51 -12.62
N ARG A 132 18.66 -4.81 -12.66
CA ARG A 132 19.50 -5.80 -13.36
C ARG A 132 19.54 -5.53 -14.87
N GLN A 133 18.44 -5.03 -15.42
CA GLN A 133 18.32 -4.58 -16.81
C GLN A 133 18.80 -3.14 -17.07
N LYS A 134 19.40 -2.50 -16.05
CA LYS A 134 19.94 -1.12 -16.13
C LYS A 134 18.88 -0.07 -16.50
N THR A 135 17.64 -0.30 -16.09
CA THR A 135 16.51 0.62 -16.24
C THR A 135 15.93 0.99 -14.87
N GLU A 136 14.95 1.89 -14.85
CA GLU A 136 14.24 2.32 -13.65
C GLU A 136 12.74 2.04 -13.78
N LEU A 137 12.15 1.43 -12.76
CA LEU A 137 10.70 1.27 -12.68
C LEU A 137 10.07 2.62 -12.36
N LYS A 138 9.30 3.16 -13.32
CA LYS A 138 8.51 4.37 -13.16
C LYS A 138 7.03 4.02 -13.09
N PHE A 139 6.31 4.74 -12.26
CA PHE A 139 4.86 4.63 -12.11
C PHE A 139 4.32 5.91 -11.48
N TRP A 140 3.03 6.18 -11.65
CA TRP A 140 2.40 7.39 -11.13
C TRP A 140 2.28 7.34 -9.61
N TYR A 141 1.67 6.27 -9.10
CA TYR A 141 1.49 6.05 -7.67
C TYR A 141 1.36 4.57 -7.34
N LYS A 142 1.35 4.23 -6.04
CA LYS A 142 1.05 2.88 -5.57
C LYS A 142 -0.14 2.89 -4.60
N LEU A 143 -0.95 1.84 -4.62
CA LEU A 143 -1.99 1.61 -3.62
C LEU A 143 -1.76 0.27 -2.94
N ASP A 144 -1.72 0.30 -1.62
CA ASP A 144 -1.64 -0.90 -0.80
C ASP A 144 -3.05 -1.26 -0.28
N VAL A 145 -3.59 -2.36 -0.81
CA VAL A 145 -4.95 -2.83 -0.47
C VAL A 145 -5.04 -3.28 0.98
N LEU A 146 -3.94 -3.74 1.60
CA LEU A 146 -3.91 -4.07 3.03
C LEU A 146 -4.15 -2.82 3.90
N GLU A 147 -3.54 -1.69 3.52
CA GLU A 147 -3.75 -0.42 4.22
C GLU A 147 -5.19 0.07 4.05
N MET A 148 -5.76 -0.06 2.85
CA MET A 148 -7.17 0.26 2.60
C MET A 148 -8.11 -0.60 3.44
N ALA A 149 -7.87 -1.92 3.51
CA ALA A 149 -8.70 -2.82 4.29
C ALA A 149 -8.60 -2.53 5.80
N ARG A 150 -7.39 -2.24 6.31
CA ARG A 150 -7.19 -1.78 7.70
C ARG A 150 -7.93 -0.50 8.02
N ASP A 151 -8.13 0.36 7.02
CA ASP A 151 -8.91 1.57 7.21
C ASP A 151 -10.40 1.32 7.31
N ILE A 152 -10.95 0.61 6.33
CA ILE A 152 -12.38 0.35 6.23
C ILE A 152 -12.87 -0.58 7.33
N LEU A 153 -12.03 -1.53 7.75
CA LEU A 153 -12.39 -2.55 8.73
C LEU A 153 -11.87 -2.24 10.14
N TYR A 154 -11.35 -1.04 10.37
CA TYR A 154 -10.89 -0.64 11.69
C TYR A 154 -11.99 -0.79 12.75
N GLY A 155 -11.67 -1.46 13.85
CA GLY A 155 -12.59 -1.67 14.97
C GLY A 155 -13.60 -2.81 14.75
N LYS A 156 -13.61 -3.46 13.58
CA LYS A 156 -14.35 -4.70 13.37
C LYS A 156 -13.59 -5.89 13.97
N GLU A 157 -14.33 -6.87 14.48
CA GLU A 157 -13.76 -8.12 14.99
C GLU A 157 -13.35 -9.00 13.80
N ILE A 158 -12.05 -9.04 13.52
CA ILE A 158 -11.45 -9.83 12.45
C ILE A 158 -10.26 -10.59 13.06
N GLU A 159 -10.16 -11.88 12.74
CA GLU A 159 -9.09 -12.77 13.23
C GLU A 159 -7.70 -12.22 12.88
N ASP A 160 -7.47 -11.95 11.60
CA ASP A 160 -6.28 -11.29 11.09
C ASP A 160 -6.56 -10.50 9.81
N TYR A 161 -5.56 -9.75 9.36
CA TYR A 161 -5.61 -9.03 8.09
C TYR A 161 -4.77 -9.77 7.05
N SER A 162 -4.90 -11.09 6.94
CA SER A 162 -4.44 -11.82 5.75
C SER A 162 -5.47 -11.66 4.62
N LEU A 163 -5.02 -11.71 3.37
CA LEU A 163 -5.91 -11.53 2.22
C LEU A 163 -7.05 -12.55 2.23
N SER A 164 -6.75 -13.83 2.52
CA SER A 164 -7.74 -14.91 2.55
C SER A 164 -8.79 -14.74 3.65
N THR A 165 -8.38 -14.34 4.86
CA THR A 165 -9.31 -14.03 5.96
C THR A 165 -10.25 -12.90 5.59
N LEU A 166 -9.73 -11.80 5.03
CA LEU A 166 -10.54 -10.64 4.66
C LEU A 166 -11.54 -10.96 3.55
N ILE A 167 -11.09 -11.65 2.50
CA ILE A 167 -11.93 -12.03 1.36
C ILE A 167 -13.07 -12.94 1.82
N ARG A 168 -12.79 -13.92 2.67
CA ARG A 168 -13.82 -14.79 3.25
C ARG A 168 -14.76 -14.03 4.18
N HIS A 169 -14.22 -13.19 5.06
CA HIS A 169 -15.01 -12.39 6.00
C HIS A 169 -16.01 -11.49 5.28
N LEU A 170 -15.64 -10.94 4.13
CA LEU A 170 -16.48 -10.06 3.31
C LEU A 170 -17.34 -10.80 2.28
N GLY A 171 -17.24 -12.13 2.17
CA GLY A 171 -17.97 -12.93 1.19
C GLY A 171 -17.55 -12.67 -0.27
N LEU A 172 -16.27 -12.34 -0.49
CA LEU A 172 -15.68 -12.01 -1.80
C LEU A 172 -14.94 -13.21 -2.44
N ASP A 173 -15.06 -14.41 -1.86
CA ASP A 173 -14.28 -15.63 -2.15
C ASP A 173 -14.79 -16.45 -3.34
N SER A 174 -15.90 -16.07 -3.96
CA SER A 174 -16.51 -16.83 -5.08
C SER A 174 -15.53 -17.07 -6.24
N GLY A 175 -15.11 -18.32 -6.42
CA GLY A 175 -14.22 -18.74 -7.50
C GLY A 175 -12.73 -18.43 -7.29
N ILE A 176 -12.27 -18.29 -6.03
CA ILE A 176 -10.87 -18.01 -5.67
C ILE A 176 -10.22 -19.23 -5.02
N THR A 177 -9.06 -19.65 -5.53
CA THR A 177 -8.16 -20.61 -4.88
C THR A 177 -6.92 -19.87 -4.38
N PHE A 178 -6.87 -19.59 -3.07
CA PHE A 178 -5.75 -18.84 -2.46
C PHE A 178 -4.39 -19.54 -2.66
N HIS A 179 -3.31 -18.75 -2.72
CA HIS A 179 -1.92 -19.17 -3.00
C HIS A 179 -1.63 -19.49 -4.47
N GLN A 180 -2.55 -19.15 -5.38
CA GLN A 180 -2.27 -19.04 -6.81
C GLN A 180 -2.21 -17.55 -7.14
N ALA A 181 -1.08 -17.07 -7.67
CA ALA A 181 -0.87 -15.63 -7.84
C ALA A 181 -1.95 -14.93 -8.70
N ASP A 182 -2.57 -15.58 -9.71
CA ASP A 182 -3.69 -14.96 -10.45
C ASP A 182 -4.97 -14.82 -9.60
N ASP A 183 -5.24 -15.81 -8.74
CA ASP A 183 -6.37 -15.78 -7.82
C ASP A 183 -6.14 -14.75 -6.70
N ASP A 184 -4.89 -14.58 -6.24
CA ASP A 184 -4.52 -13.54 -5.28
C ASP A 184 -4.60 -12.13 -5.90
N VAL A 185 -4.28 -11.96 -7.18
CA VAL A 185 -4.52 -10.70 -7.91
C VAL A 185 -6.02 -10.41 -8.06
N LEU A 186 -6.85 -11.42 -8.35
CA LEU A 186 -8.31 -11.25 -8.40
C LEU A 186 -8.89 -10.91 -7.02
N ALA A 187 -8.43 -11.61 -5.97
CA ALA A 187 -8.80 -11.31 -4.59
C ALA A 187 -8.45 -9.87 -4.23
N THR A 188 -7.21 -9.46 -4.49
CA THR A 188 -6.70 -8.10 -4.25
C THR A 188 -7.55 -7.06 -4.98
N TRP A 189 -7.88 -7.30 -6.25
CA TRP A 189 -8.77 -6.44 -7.03
C TRP A 189 -10.16 -6.30 -6.38
N ARG A 190 -10.81 -7.41 -6.02
CA ARG A 190 -12.15 -7.40 -5.40
C ARG A 190 -12.15 -6.66 -4.07
N LEU A 191 -11.14 -6.87 -3.25
CA LEU A 191 -10.99 -6.17 -1.97
C LEU A 191 -10.76 -4.67 -2.16
N MET A 192 -9.99 -4.29 -3.20
CA MET A 192 -9.81 -2.88 -3.57
C MET A 192 -11.14 -2.24 -3.98
N GLU A 193 -11.92 -2.89 -4.85
CA GLU A 193 -13.26 -2.41 -5.25
C GLU A 193 -14.20 -2.24 -4.05
N TYR A 194 -14.23 -3.22 -3.14
CA TYR A 194 -14.99 -3.12 -1.90
C TYR A 194 -14.56 -1.88 -1.08
N CYS A 195 -13.25 -1.73 -0.82
CA CYS A 195 -12.74 -0.61 -0.03
C CYS A 195 -13.00 0.74 -0.71
N TYR A 196 -12.90 0.79 -2.03
CA TYR A 196 -13.22 1.98 -2.82
C TYR A 196 -14.69 2.39 -2.65
N ASN A 197 -15.63 1.45 -2.80
CA ASN A 197 -17.06 1.74 -2.62
C ASN A 197 -17.36 2.26 -1.21
N GLU A 198 -16.76 1.66 -0.19
CA GLU A 198 -16.87 2.13 1.19
C GLU A 198 -16.32 3.56 1.34
N TYR A 199 -15.18 3.87 0.71
CA TYR A 199 -14.64 5.24 0.70
C TYR A 199 -15.58 6.25 0.03
N LYS A 200 -16.26 5.89 -1.07
CA LYS A 200 -17.25 6.77 -1.72
C LYS A 200 -18.42 7.08 -0.80
N GLU A 201 -19.03 6.04 -0.21
CA GLU A 201 -20.19 6.23 0.66
C GLU A 201 -19.81 7.09 1.87
N LEU A 202 -18.63 6.87 2.42
CA LEU A 202 -18.13 7.66 3.53
C LEU A 202 -17.87 9.11 3.14
N ARG A 203 -17.32 9.36 1.94
CA ARG A 203 -17.14 10.72 1.42
C ARG A 203 -18.47 11.47 1.26
N LYS A 204 -19.54 10.82 0.82
CA LYS A 204 -20.88 11.44 0.74
C LYS A 204 -21.40 11.92 2.09
N THR A 205 -20.99 11.26 3.17
CA THR A 205 -21.41 11.59 4.54
C THR A 205 -20.49 12.59 5.26
N GLN A 206 -19.34 12.95 4.68
CA GLN A 206 -18.41 13.89 5.29
C GLN A 206 -18.99 15.32 5.31
N PRO A 207 -18.70 16.12 6.36
CA PRO A 207 -19.13 17.50 6.42
C PRO A 207 -18.50 18.32 5.29
N SER A 208 -19.23 19.33 4.80
CA SER A 208 -18.80 20.21 3.70
C SER A 208 -17.50 20.98 3.98
N SER A 209 -17.11 21.12 5.25
CA SER A 209 -15.84 21.70 5.68
C SER A 209 -15.29 20.89 6.85
N LEU A 210 -14.03 20.47 6.75
CA LEU A 210 -13.29 19.86 7.84
C LEU A 210 -12.81 20.93 8.85
N GLU A 211 -12.74 20.55 10.12
CA GLU A 211 -12.29 21.41 11.22
C GLU A 211 -10.76 21.55 11.20
N HIS A 212 -10.29 22.80 11.21
CA HIS A 212 -8.86 23.10 11.28
C HIS A 212 -8.35 22.99 12.72
N VAL A 213 -7.21 22.31 12.90
CA VAL A 213 -6.63 22.02 14.21
C VAL A 213 -5.24 22.62 14.33
N TYR A 214 -5.02 23.42 15.37
CA TYR A 214 -3.71 24.01 15.64
C TYR A 214 -2.84 23.09 16.47
N ILE A 215 -1.61 22.85 16.03
CA ILE A 215 -0.62 22.05 16.75
C ILE A 215 0.12 22.95 17.74
N ASN A 216 -0.06 22.70 19.04
CA ASN A 216 0.60 23.45 20.10
C ASN A 216 1.98 22.88 20.42
N SER A 217 2.14 21.55 20.43
CA SER A 217 3.45 20.92 20.60
C SER A 217 3.50 19.50 20.06
N ILE A 218 4.72 19.05 19.73
CA ILE A 218 5.02 17.72 19.19
C ILE A 218 6.01 17.02 20.12
N TYR A 219 5.75 15.77 20.46
CA TYR A 219 6.69 14.95 21.23
C TYR A 219 6.61 13.47 20.81
N PHE A 220 7.67 12.70 21.03
CA PHE A 220 7.63 11.25 20.83
C PHE A 220 7.36 10.54 22.16
N TRP A 221 6.50 9.53 22.14
CA TRP A 221 6.27 8.66 23.30
C TRP A 221 6.35 7.19 22.89
N LYS A 222 7.07 6.40 23.71
CA LYS A 222 7.25 4.96 23.47
C LYS A 222 5.97 4.15 23.76
N GLY A 223 5.06 4.70 24.54
CA GLY A 223 3.87 3.97 25.00
C GLY A 223 4.20 2.85 25.98
N TYR A 224 3.16 2.17 26.46
CA TYR A 224 3.30 0.94 27.23
C TYR A 224 3.42 -0.30 26.32
N ASN A 225 3.00 -0.17 25.07
CA ASN A 225 3.08 -1.22 24.05
C ASN A 225 3.30 -0.61 22.66
N LYS A 226 3.59 -1.47 21.67
CA LYS A 226 3.91 -1.06 20.30
C LYS A 226 2.80 -0.23 19.61
N PHE A 227 1.53 -0.44 19.96
CA PHE A 227 0.40 0.28 19.34
C PHE A 227 0.34 1.75 19.76
N GLN A 228 0.79 2.05 20.98
CA GLN A 228 0.86 3.40 21.53
C GLN A 228 2.15 4.14 21.17
N GLN A 229 3.16 3.44 20.65
CA GLN A 229 4.43 4.07 20.26
C GLN A 229 4.21 5.01 19.08
N GLY A 230 4.56 6.29 19.24
CA GLY A 230 4.23 7.27 18.22
C GLY A 230 4.69 8.70 18.45
N VAL A 231 4.32 9.55 17.49
CA VAL A 231 4.44 11.01 17.58
C VAL A 231 3.13 11.56 18.11
N TYR A 232 3.18 12.25 19.23
CA TYR A 232 2.03 12.81 19.93
C TYR A 232 1.96 14.32 19.72
N LEU A 233 0.73 14.81 19.57
CA LEU A 233 0.40 16.21 19.40
C LEU A 233 -0.48 16.66 20.57
N ASN A 234 -0.09 17.77 21.19
CA ASN A 234 -1.05 18.59 21.92
C ASN A 234 -1.61 19.60 20.92
N THR A 235 -2.94 19.64 20.79
CA THR A 235 -3.62 20.49 19.80
C THR A 235 -4.66 21.39 20.45
N SER A 236 -5.24 22.30 19.67
CA SER A 236 -6.39 23.13 20.09
C SER A 236 -7.64 22.32 20.50
N LEU A 237 -7.81 21.10 20.00
CA LEU A 237 -8.97 20.23 20.30
C LEU A 237 -8.67 19.13 21.32
N GLY A 238 -7.42 19.02 21.77
CA GLY A 238 -6.98 17.98 22.71
C GLY A 238 -5.78 17.19 22.20
N LYS A 239 -5.61 15.97 22.72
CA LYS A 239 -4.46 15.12 22.39
C LYS A 239 -4.78 14.17 21.26
N MET A 240 -3.86 14.08 20.31
CA MET A 240 -3.87 13.04 19.28
C MET A 240 -2.46 12.53 19.06
N TYR A 241 -2.32 11.38 18.41
CA TYR A 241 -1.02 10.81 18.14
C TYR A 241 -1.00 9.98 16.87
N TYR A 242 0.11 10.00 16.17
CA TYR A 242 0.40 9.12 15.05
C TYR A 242 1.09 7.86 15.57
N SER A 243 0.43 6.71 15.45
CA SER A 243 1.01 5.42 15.81
C SER A 243 2.03 4.99 14.77
N THR A 244 3.30 4.84 15.17
CA THR A 244 4.35 4.32 14.27
C THR A 244 4.17 2.83 13.95
N PHE A 245 3.36 2.10 14.72
CA PHE A 245 3.04 0.71 14.43
C PHE A 245 1.87 0.60 13.44
N GLN A 246 0.76 1.31 13.72
CA GLN A 246 -0.47 1.24 12.90
C GLN A 246 -0.49 2.20 11.70
N LYS A 247 0.51 3.09 11.60
CA LYS A 247 0.66 4.10 10.54
C LYS A 247 -0.55 5.03 10.37
N ALA A 248 -1.21 5.37 11.48
CA ALA A 248 -2.44 6.17 11.47
C ALA A 248 -2.50 7.12 12.67
N TRP A 249 -3.32 8.16 12.56
CA TRP A 249 -3.62 9.06 13.66
C TRP A 249 -4.72 8.52 14.57
N PHE A 250 -4.60 8.78 15.86
CA PHE A 250 -5.54 8.34 16.88
C PHE A 250 -5.78 9.43 17.91
N SER A 251 -6.98 9.45 18.48
CA SER A 251 -7.32 10.28 19.63
C SER A 251 -8.34 9.57 20.51
N SER A 252 -8.30 9.78 21.82
CA SER A 252 -9.36 9.30 22.71
C SER A 252 -10.58 10.21 22.74
N ASN A 253 -10.42 11.49 22.39
CA ASN A 253 -11.42 12.53 22.63
C ASN A 253 -11.74 13.43 21.41
N ILE A 254 -10.92 13.39 20.35
CA ILE A 254 -11.17 14.15 19.11
C ILE A 254 -11.75 13.20 18.06
N ASN A 255 -12.92 13.53 17.51
CA ASN A 255 -13.43 12.82 16.34
C ASN A 255 -12.63 13.20 15.10
N LEU A 256 -11.66 12.35 14.74
CA LEU A 256 -10.73 12.59 13.64
C LEU A 256 -11.40 12.58 12.25
N GLU A 257 -12.62 12.05 12.11
CA GLU A 257 -13.37 12.10 10.84
C GLU A 257 -13.86 13.52 10.50
N ARG A 258 -13.83 14.44 11.46
CA ARG A 258 -14.22 15.85 11.28
C ARG A 258 -13.05 16.79 11.11
N VAL A 259 -11.82 16.29 11.18
CA VAL A 259 -10.60 17.11 11.24
C VAL A 259 -9.88 17.07 9.89
N ASP A 260 -9.27 18.20 9.49
CA ASP A 260 -8.36 18.23 8.34
C ASP A 260 -7.01 17.59 8.70
N ILE A 261 -6.96 16.25 8.61
CA ILE A 261 -5.76 15.47 8.90
C ILE A 261 -4.63 15.78 7.92
N ASP A 262 -4.93 16.19 6.69
CA ASP A 262 -3.89 16.54 5.73
C ASP A 262 -3.17 17.83 6.11
N ALA A 263 -3.90 18.81 6.62
CA ALA A 263 -3.30 20.02 7.18
C ALA A 263 -2.40 19.68 8.37
N ILE A 264 -2.84 18.76 9.24
CA ILE A 264 -2.05 18.27 10.37
C ILE A 264 -0.78 17.58 9.89
N GLU A 265 -0.88 16.64 8.94
CA GLU A 265 0.28 15.91 8.42
C GLU A 265 1.28 16.86 7.78
N ARG A 266 0.82 17.78 6.91
CA ARG A 266 1.71 18.79 6.30
C ARG A 266 2.45 19.60 7.35
N GLU A 267 1.72 20.11 8.36
CA GLU A 267 2.32 20.90 9.43
C GLU A 267 3.33 20.08 10.26
N VAL A 268 3.02 18.82 10.55
CA VAL A 268 3.93 17.91 11.25
C VAL A 268 5.21 17.68 10.45
N LEU A 269 5.11 17.38 9.14
CA LEU A 269 6.27 17.18 8.27
C LEU A 269 7.15 18.44 8.23
N ILE A 270 6.55 19.62 8.08
CA ILE A 270 7.24 20.92 8.07
C ILE A 270 7.96 21.18 9.40
N ARG A 271 7.25 21.08 10.53
CA ARG A 271 7.83 21.35 11.86
C ARG A 271 8.93 20.37 12.22
N MET A 272 8.74 19.09 11.87
CA MET A 272 9.74 18.05 12.13
C MET A 272 10.88 18.07 11.09
N GLY A 273 10.73 18.76 9.96
CA GLY A 273 11.73 18.77 8.88
C GLY A 273 11.99 17.39 8.31
N ILE A 274 10.93 16.64 8.06
CA ILE A 274 10.98 15.31 7.43
C ILE A 274 10.22 15.35 6.10
N ASP A 275 10.68 14.56 5.13
CA ASP A 275 10.26 14.73 3.74
C ASP A 275 8.99 13.96 3.38
N SER A 276 8.54 13.03 4.24
CA SER A 276 7.36 12.21 3.95
C SER A 276 6.73 11.53 5.17
N ASN A 277 5.47 11.14 5.02
CA ASN A 277 4.77 10.27 5.96
C ASN A 277 5.46 8.90 6.13
N LYS A 278 6.24 8.44 5.15
CA LYS A 278 7.06 7.22 5.28
C LYS A 278 8.15 7.39 6.34
N GLU A 279 8.75 8.56 6.45
CA GLU A 279 9.71 8.87 7.51
C GLU A 279 9.04 8.98 8.88
N LEU A 280 7.88 9.63 8.94
CA LEU A 280 7.04 9.70 10.14
C LEU A 280 6.68 8.29 10.63
N GLY A 281 6.29 7.40 9.71
CA GLY A 281 6.07 5.98 9.95
C GLY A 281 7.25 5.26 10.59
N LYS A 282 8.49 5.64 10.26
CA LYS A 282 9.72 5.02 10.76
C LYS A 282 10.30 5.76 11.97
N MET A 283 9.54 6.66 12.59
CA MET A 283 10.00 7.48 13.71
C MET A 283 10.31 6.61 14.94
N THR A 284 11.39 6.96 15.64
CA THR A 284 11.77 6.35 16.92
C THR A 284 12.17 7.45 17.89
N ALA A 285 12.23 7.15 19.18
CA ALA A 285 12.71 8.10 20.19
C ALA A 285 14.10 8.66 19.82
N ARG A 286 15.01 7.82 19.32
CA ARG A 286 16.35 8.24 18.89
C ARG A 286 16.30 9.20 17.71
N LYS A 287 15.48 8.89 16.69
CA LYS A 287 15.33 9.78 15.51
C LYS A 287 14.71 11.11 15.90
N PHE A 288 13.68 11.09 16.75
CA PHE A 288 13.03 12.30 17.24
C PHE A 288 14.00 13.21 18.02
N GLU A 289 14.80 12.64 18.92
CA GLU A 289 15.83 13.40 19.65
C GLU A 289 16.88 14.02 18.74
N ASN A 290 17.28 13.32 17.66
CA ASN A 290 18.21 13.89 16.69
C ASN A 290 17.61 15.10 15.95
N ILE A 291 16.33 15.02 15.58
CA ILE A 291 15.60 16.15 14.98
C ILE A 291 15.53 17.33 15.96
N LYS A 292 15.20 17.06 17.23
CA LYS A 292 15.11 18.07 18.30
C LYS A 292 16.42 18.78 18.57
N LYS A 293 17.55 18.08 18.50
CA LYS A 293 18.87 18.71 18.68
C LYS A 293 19.23 19.67 17.53
N GLY A 294 18.57 19.53 16.38
CA GLY A 294 18.74 20.42 15.23
C GLY A 294 17.76 21.60 15.14
N LYS A 295 16.71 21.66 15.99
CA LYS A 295 15.66 22.69 15.93
C LYS A 295 15.06 22.98 17.32
N GLN A 296 14.85 24.25 17.66
CA GLN A 296 14.01 24.63 18.81
C GLN A 296 12.54 24.44 18.44
N PHE A 297 11.89 23.42 18.99
CA PHE A 297 10.43 23.29 18.95
C PHE A 297 9.84 24.26 19.98
N VAL A 298 9.35 25.41 19.51
CA VAL A 298 8.45 26.29 20.27
C VAL A 298 7.04 26.06 19.75
#